data_AF-A0A2L2XXX9-F1
#
_entry.id   AF-A0A2L2XXX9-F1
#
_cell.length_a   1.000
_cell.length_b   1.000
_cell.length_c   1.000
_cell.angle_alpha   90.00
_cell.angle_beta   90.00
_cell.angle_gamma   90.00
#
_symmetry.space_group_name_H-M   'P 1'
#
loop_
_entity.id
_entity.type
_entity.pdbx_description
1 polymer ?
#
loop_
_entity_poly.entity_id
_entity_poly.type
_entity_poly.pdbx_seq_one_letter_code
_entity_poly.pdbx_strand_id
1 'polypeptide(L)'
;RLDVQELISDLKSKFEGQPKMTYKVIEAVVKRASENPESPGIIILIFSRKTKDITDKLANQLVRLVSDPHDFVLIDFGHFSTAEQLKRDIDDTIQGNLTQVQQVRAVLVRNLDQIPFEAAMIFHSLCDHENAPFKRVLYVMTAFVEEETIPPEPRQWDKLASKHLKAAWRDSGEDQVASLISRLTVNVAAVVSEE
;
A
#
# COMPACT_ATOMS: atom_id res chain seq x y z
N ARG A 1 -1.48 -21.40 -7.55
CA ARG A 1 -2.53 -20.43 -7.14
C ARG A 1 -2.19 -20.00 -5.72
N LEU A 2 -2.19 -18.71 -5.42
CA LEU A 2 -1.88 -18.21 -4.07
C LEU A 2 -2.89 -18.77 -3.06
N ASP A 3 -2.41 -19.40 -1.99
CA ASP A 3 -3.26 -19.82 -0.86
C ASP A 3 -3.40 -18.65 0.13
N VAL A 4 -4.54 -17.97 0.04
CA VAL A 4 -4.80 -16.80 0.88
C VAL A 4 -4.99 -17.20 2.35
N GLN A 5 -5.50 -18.39 2.65
CA GLN A 5 -5.71 -18.81 4.04
C GLN A 5 -4.39 -19.09 4.73
N GLU A 6 -3.47 -19.78 4.04
CA GLU A 6 -2.11 -20.02 4.54
C GLU A 6 -1.37 -18.69 4.76
N LEU A 7 -1.44 -17.75 3.79
CA LEU A 7 -0.85 -16.42 3.92
C LEU A 7 -1.35 -15.67 5.16
N ILE A 8 -2.67 -15.64 5.38
CA ILE A 8 -3.26 -14.96 6.53
C ILE A 8 -2.90 -15.65 7.85
N SER A 9 -2.78 -16.98 7.84
CA SER A 9 -2.32 -17.74 9.01
C SER A 9 -0.87 -17.38 9.36
N ASP A 10 0.03 -17.33 8.37
CA ASP A 10 1.43 -16.95 8.58
C ASP A 10 1.56 -15.54 9.15
N LEU A 11 0.85 -14.56 8.58
CA LEU A 11 0.84 -13.19 9.10
C LEU A 11 0.34 -13.13 10.55
N LYS A 12 -0.76 -13.82 10.88
CA LYS A 12 -1.29 -13.84 12.25
C LYS A 12 -0.32 -14.44 13.27
N SER A 13 0.43 -15.45 12.87
CA SER A 13 1.43 -16.09 13.75
C SER A 13 2.66 -15.23 14.01
N LYS A 14 3.01 -14.32 13.07
CA LYS A 14 4.21 -13.48 13.16
C LYS A 14 3.96 -12.10 13.76
N PHE A 15 2.72 -11.62 13.70
CA PHE A 15 2.32 -10.28 14.15
C PHE A 15 1.15 -10.40 15.12
N GLU A 16 1.34 -11.20 16.17
CA GLU A 16 0.34 -11.38 17.22
C GLU A 16 -0.03 -10.02 17.84
N GLY A 17 -1.31 -9.81 18.18
CA GLY A 17 -1.77 -8.53 18.74
C GLY A 17 -2.21 -7.47 17.72
N GLN A 18 -1.98 -7.66 16.41
CA GLN A 18 -2.56 -6.76 15.40
C GLN A 18 -4.10 -6.87 15.35
N PRO A 19 -4.82 -5.78 14.98
CA PRO A 19 -6.27 -5.80 14.95
C PRO A 19 -6.81 -6.88 14.01
N LYS A 20 -7.84 -7.62 14.45
CA LYS A 20 -8.53 -8.62 13.59
C LYS A 20 -8.98 -8.03 12.25
N MET A 21 -9.34 -6.74 12.24
CA MET A 21 -9.75 -6.05 11.03
C MET A 21 -8.59 -5.83 10.05
N THR A 22 -7.37 -5.60 10.52
CA THR A 22 -6.17 -5.50 9.66
C THR A 22 -6.01 -6.75 8.81
N TYR A 23 -6.12 -7.94 9.42
CA TYR A 23 -6.07 -9.20 8.70
C TYR A 23 -7.23 -9.39 7.71
N LYS A 24 -8.45 -8.97 8.06
CA LYS A 24 -9.61 -9.06 7.16
C LYS A 24 -9.44 -8.16 5.93
N VAL A 25 -8.91 -6.95 6.13
CA VAL A 25 -8.63 -6.02 5.03
C VAL A 25 -7.55 -6.60 4.12
N ILE A 26 -6.45 -7.11 4.69
CA ILE A 26 -5.38 -7.80 3.93
C ILE A 26 -5.95 -8.98 3.13
N GLU A 27 -6.77 -9.83 3.75
CA GLU A 27 -7.39 -10.98 3.07
C GLU A 27 -8.23 -10.54 1.87
N ALA A 28 -9.04 -9.50 2.03
CA ALA A 28 -9.91 -8.98 0.98
C ALA A 28 -9.11 -8.42 -0.21
N VAL A 29 -8.04 -7.66 0.05
CA VAL A 29 -7.23 -7.07 -1.04
C VAL A 29 -6.36 -8.11 -1.74
N VAL A 30 -5.87 -9.11 -1.02
CA VAL A 30 -5.11 -10.23 -1.61
C VAL A 30 -6.03 -11.06 -2.50
N LYS A 31 -7.25 -11.37 -2.06
CA LYS A 31 -8.26 -12.04 -2.90
C LYS A 31 -8.55 -11.24 -4.16
N ARG A 32 -8.77 -9.92 -4.04
CA ARG A 32 -8.99 -9.04 -5.20
C ARG A 32 -7.85 -9.10 -6.23
N ALA A 33 -6.60 -9.09 -5.77
CA ALA A 33 -5.43 -9.14 -6.65
C ALA A 33 -5.18 -10.53 -7.28
N SER A 34 -5.69 -11.60 -6.70
CA SER A 34 -5.34 -12.98 -7.08
C SER A 34 -6.49 -13.78 -7.72
N GLU A 35 -7.75 -13.50 -7.36
CA GLU A 35 -8.94 -14.24 -7.79
C GLU A 35 -9.73 -13.45 -8.85
N ASN A 36 -9.52 -13.76 -10.13
CA ASN A 36 -10.11 -13.06 -11.28
C ASN A 36 -10.02 -11.51 -11.19
N PRO A 37 -8.80 -10.95 -11.27
CA PRO A 37 -8.57 -9.55 -10.96
C PRO A 37 -9.14 -8.63 -12.05
N GLU A 38 -10.20 -7.90 -11.72
CA GLU A 38 -10.74 -6.80 -12.54
C GLU A 38 -10.03 -5.46 -12.29
N SER A 39 -9.39 -5.33 -11.12
CA SER A 39 -8.62 -4.17 -10.65
C SER A 39 -7.52 -4.63 -9.68
N PRO A 40 -6.46 -3.84 -9.47
CA PRO A 40 -5.43 -4.19 -8.49
C PRO A 40 -5.96 -4.24 -7.06
N GLY A 41 -5.32 -5.05 -6.23
CA GLY A 41 -5.45 -4.94 -4.78
C GLY A 41 -4.65 -3.72 -4.31
N ILE A 42 -5.25 -2.84 -3.52
CA ILE A 42 -4.60 -1.64 -3.00
C ILE A 42 -4.88 -1.58 -1.51
N ILE A 43 -3.85 -1.44 -0.69
CA ILE A 43 -3.97 -1.26 0.76
C ILE A 43 -2.97 -0.22 1.25
N ILE A 44 -3.44 0.68 2.13
CA ILE A 44 -2.58 1.54 2.94
C ILE A 44 -2.50 0.99 4.36
N LEU A 45 -1.28 0.71 4.81
CA LEU A 45 -0.94 0.43 6.19
C LEU A 45 -0.57 1.75 6.87
N ILE A 46 -1.46 2.26 7.71
CA ILE A 46 -1.16 3.43 8.54
C ILE A 46 -0.44 3.01 9.82
N PHE A 47 0.54 3.80 10.23
CA PHE A 47 1.37 3.52 11.40
C PHE A 47 1.75 4.79 12.15
N SER A 48 1.95 4.68 13.47
CA SER A 48 2.50 5.78 14.27
C SER A 48 4.00 5.62 14.45
N ARG A 49 4.66 6.61 15.08
CA ARG A 49 6.12 6.58 15.29
C ARG A 49 6.57 5.31 16.04
N LYS A 50 5.75 4.84 16.98
CA LYS A 50 6.03 3.65 17.80
C LYS A 50 5.90 2.34 17.00
N THR A 51 5.13 2.34 15.91
CA THR A 51 4.78 1.13 15.16
C THR A 51 5.46 1.05 13.80
N LYS A 52 6.40 1.96 13.50
CA LYS A 52 7.15 1.96 12.24
C LYS A 52 7.84 0.61 11.99
N ASP A 53 8.62 0.12 12.94
CA ASP A 53 9.42 -1.09 12.75
C ASP A 53 8.57 -2.34 12.52
N ILE A 54 7.45 -2.49 13.24
CA ILE A 54 6.52 -3.59 13.04
C ILE A 54 5.75 -3.45 11.73
N THR A 55 5.40 -2.23 11.32
CA THR A 55 4.78 -1.96 10.02
C THR A 55 5.71 -2.36 8.88
N ASP A 56 6.99 -2.02 8.98
CA ASP A 56 8.00 -2.36 7.99
C ASP A 56 8.16 -3.87 7.85
N LYS A 57 8.13 -4.61 8.97
CA LYS A 57 8.18 -6.08 8.99
C LYS A 57 6.90 -6.70 8.41
N LEU A 58 5.72 -6.20 8.80
CA LEU A 58 4.43 -6.69 8.32
C LEU A 58 4.29 -6.47 6.81
N ALA A 59 4.59 -5.26 6.34
CA ALA A 59 4.52 -4.93 4.92
C ALA A 59 5.47 -5.80 4.09
N ASN A 60 6.72 -5.98 4.54
CA ASN A 60 7.69 -6.88 3.90
C ASN A 60 7.21 -8.33 3.87
N GLN A 61 6.68 -8.83 4.99
CA GLN A 61 6.20 -10.21 5.05
C GLN A 61 5.00 -10.42 4.12
N LEU A 62 4.06 -9.46 4.10
CA LEU A 62 2.91 -9.52 3.19
C LEU A 62 3.34 -9.61 1.73
N VAL A 63 4.22 -8.72 1.26
CA VAL A 63 4.64 -8.75 -0.15
C VAL A 63 5.44 -10.01 -0.52
N ARG A 64 6.21 -10.57 0.42
CA ARG A 64 6.95 -11.84 0.26
C ARG A 64 6.08 -13.09 0.29
N LEU A 65 4.89 -13.03 0.90
CA LEU A 65 3.93 -14.14 0.85
C LEU A 65 3.08 -14.08 -0.42
N VAL A 66 2.89 -12.88 -0.98
CA VAL A 66 2.12 -12.67 -2.22
C VAL A 66 2.97 -12.95 -3.46
N SER A 67 4.21 -12.47 -3.49
CA SER A 67 5.18 -12.71 -4.58
C SER A 67 6.27 -13.67 -4.12
N ASP A 68 7.01 -14.29 -5.04
CA ASP A 68 8.28 -14.93 -4.67
C ASP A 68 9.14 -13.93 -3.87
N PRO A 69 9.83 -14.35 -2.79
CA PRO A 69 10.64 -13.45 -1.96
C PRO A 69 11.62 -12.53 -2.70
N HIS A 70 12.00 -12.86 -3.94
CA HIS A 70 12.90 -12.05 -4.78
C HIS A 70 12.20 -11.22 -5.86
N ASP A 71 10.87 -11.33 -5.98
CA ASP A 71 10.12 -10.80 -7.12
C ASP A 71 9.13 -9.69 -6.74
N PHE A 72 9.09 -9.19 -5.51
CA PHE A 72 8.27 -8.00 -5.24
C PHE A 72 9.02 -6.72 -5.61
N VAL A 73 8.29 -5.71 -6.08
CA VAL A 73 8.86 -4.39 -6.38
C VAL A 73 8.90 -3.59 -5.09
N LEU A 74 10.09 -3.14 -4.68
CA LEU A 74 10.24 -2.18 -3.59
C LEU A 74 10.39 -0.77 -4.17
N ILE A 75 9.50 0.11 -3.75
CA ILE A 75 9.62 1.55 -3.97
C ILE A 75 9.86 2.19 -2.60
N ASP A 76 11.12 2.53 -2.37
CA ASP A 76 11.58 3.24 -1.18
C ASP A 76 12.23 4.54 -1.61
N PHE A 77 11.74 5.66 -1.07
CA PHE A 77 12.09 6.98 -1.54
C PHE A 77 13.33 7.47 -0.80
N GLY A 78 14.49 7.14 -1.36
CA GLY A 78 15.78 7.72 -1.00
C GLY A 78 16.05 9.04 -1.73
N HIS A 79 17.31 9.44 -1.82
CA HIS A 79 17.75 10.65 -2.52
C HIS A 79 17.32 10.66 -4.00
N PHE A 80 16.30 11.45 -4.35
CA PHE A 80 15.92 11.79 -5.72
C PHE A 80 16.22 13.27 -6.00
N SER A 81 16.53 13.62 -7.25
CA SER A 81 16.85 15.02 -7.60
C SER A 81 15.60 15.87 -7.84
N THR A 82 14.57 15.28 -8.45
CA THR A 82 13.29 15.96 -8.74
C THR A 82 12.11 14.99 -8.70
N ALA A 83 10.89 15.52 -8.59
CA ALA A 83 9.67 14.71 -8.65
C ALA A 83 9.49 14.02 -10.02
N GLU A 84 9.89 14.66 -11.12
CA GLU A 84 9.82 14.05 -12.45
C GLU A 84 10.78 12.88 -12.60
N GLN A 85 11.97 12.97 -12.00
CA GLN A 85 12.89 11.84 -11.97
C GLN A 85 12.28 10.69 -11.19
N LEU A 86 11.77 10.97 -9.99
CA LEU A 86 11.15 9.93 -9.17
C LEU A 86 9.95 9.27 -9.85
N LYS A 87 9.11 10.06 -10.52
CA LYS A 87 7.97 9.54 -11.29
C LYS A 87 8.41 8.55 -12.37
N ARG A 88 9.46 8.91 -13.13
CA ARG A 88 10.00 8.03 -14.18
C ARG A 88 10.60 6.76 -13.60
N ASP A 89 11.37 6.88 -12.52
CA ASP A 89 11.99 5.73 -11.86
C ASP A 89 10.93 4.74 -11.35
N ILE A 90 9.81 5.24 -10.81
CA ILE A 90 8.65 4.41 -10.43
C ILE A 90 8.05 3.72 -11.66
N ASP A 91 7.79 4.47 -12.74
CA ASP A 91 7.18 3.93 -13.96
C ASP A 91 8.04 2.82 -14.56
N ASP A 92 9.32 3.11 -14.81
CA ASP A 92 10.27 2.17 -15.40
C ASP A 92 10.41 0.90 -14.54
N THR A 93 10.47 1.06 -13.22
CA THR A 93 10.56 -0.07 -12.28
C THR A 93 9.30 -0.94 -12.35
N ILE A 94 8.11 -0.33 -12.34
CA ILE A 94 6.84 -1.06 -12.40
C ILE A 94 6.66 -1.74 -13.76
N GLN A 95 6.88 -1.02 -14.86
CA GLN A 95 6.76 -1.57 -16.21
C GLN A 95 7.72 -2.74 -16.43
N GLY A 96 8.98 -2.58 -16.03
CA GLY A 96 10.01 -3.62 -16.19
C GLY A 96 9.73 -4.89 -15.38
N ASN A 97 9.07 -4.78 -14.23
CA ASN A 97 8.83 -5.91 -13.34
C ASN A 97 7.46 -6.57 -13.49
N LEU A 98 6.44 -5.83 -13.94
CA LEU A 98 5.05 -6.30 -13.96
C LEU A 98 4.54 -6.71 -15.35
N THR A 99 5.28 -6.37 -16.40
CA THR A 99 4.96 -6.77 -17.78
C THR A 99 5.08 -8.29 -17.96
N GLN A 100 4.10 -8.91 -18.64
CA GLN A 100 4.07 -10.35 -18.98
C GLN A 100 4.04 -11.33 -17.80
N VAL A 101 3.64 -10.89 -16.61
CA VAL A 101 3.58 -11.77 -15.44
C VAL A 101 2.23 -12.48 -15.32
N GLN A 102 2.24 -13.81 -15.23
CA GLN A 102 1.02 -14.62 -15.06
C GLN A 102 0.59 -14.77 -13.60
N GLN A 103 1.54 -14.68 -12.66
CA GLN A 103 1.29 -14.81 -11.23
C GLN A 103 0.94 -13.46 -10.60
N VAL A 104 0.40 -13.47 -9.38
CA VAL A 104 0.19 -12.22 -8.62
C VAL A 104 1.53 -11.65 -8.20
N ARG A 105 1.69 -10.34 -8.39
CA ARG A 105 2.88 -9.59 -7.97
C ARG A 105 2.50 -8.58 -6.91
N ALA A 106 3.48 -8.19 -6.12
CA ALA A 106 3.32 -7.20 -5.07
C ALA A 106 4.28 -6.03 -5.31
N VAL A 107 3.78 -4.84 -5.02
CA VAL A 107 4.55 -3.59 -5.00
C VAL A 107 4.46 -3.05 -3.58
N LEU A 108 5.60 -2.86 -2.93
CA LEU A 108 5.70 -2.22 -1.63
C LEU A 108 6.14 -0.77 -1.81
N VAL A 109 5.27 0.17 -1.46
CA VAL A 109 5.55 1.61 -1.44
C VAL A 109 5.74 2.04 0.02
N ARG A 110 6.96 2.40 0.41
CA ARG A 110 7.25 2.85 1.77
C ARG A 110 7.04 4.35 1.90
N ASN A 111 6.41 4.79 2.99
CA ASN A 111 6.24 6.20 3.32
C ASN A 111 5.64 7.00 2.15
N LEU A 112 4.48 6.56 1.66
CA LEU A 112 3.74 7.19 0.55
C LEU A 112 3.59 8.71 0.75
N ASP A 113 3.40 9.13 2.00
CA ASP A 113 3.25 10.51 2.43
C ASP A 113 4.53 11.38 2.29
N GLN A 114 5.68 10.77 2.00
CA GLN A 114 6.94 11.48 1.71
C GLN A 114 7.19 11.67 0.21
N ILE A 115 6.37 11.08 -0.66
CA ILE A 115 6.48 11.26 -2.10
C ILE A 115 5.91 12.64 -2.47
N PRO A 116 6.64 13.47 -3.24
CA PRO A 116 6.08 14.65 -3.88
C PRO A 116 4.83 14.30 -4.67
N PHE A 117 3.78 15.10 -4.56
CA PHE A 117 2.49 14.80 -5.17
C PHE A 117 2.59 14.54 -6.68
N GLU A 118 3.43 15.30 -7.39
CA GLU A 118 3.65 15.18 -8.83
C GLU A 118 4.16 13.80 -9.25
N ALA A 119 4.96 13.17 -8.39
CA ALA A 119 5.41 11.79 -8.57
C ALA A 119 4.34 10.79 -8.14
N ALA A 120 3.68 11.00 -6.99
CA ALA A 120 2.61 10.15 -6.48
C ALA A 120 1.42 10.03 -7.46
N MET A 121 1.20 11.04 -8.31
CA MET A 121 0.18 11.03 -9.36
C MET A 121 0.29 9.87 -10.35
N ILE A 122 1.44 9.18 -10.45
CA ILE A 122 1.53 7.94 -11.24
C ILE A 122 0.56 6.86 -10.73
N PHE A 123 0.32 6.82 -9.42
CA PHE A 123 -0.61 5.86 -8.82
C PHE A 123 -2.07 6.15 -9.20
N HIS A 124 -2.40 7.32 -9.73
CA HIS A 124 -3.72 7.58 -10.28
C HIS A 124 -4.07 6.60 -11.41
N SER A 125 -3.11 6.31 -12.30
CA SER A 125 -3.31 5.35 -13.40
C SER A 125 -3.08 3.91 -12.95
N LEU A 126 -2.03 3.67 -12.15
CA LEU A 126 -1.67 2.31 -11.71
C LEU A 126 -2.69 1.67 -10.77
N CYS A 127 -3.39 2.50 -9.99
CA CYS A 127 -4.39 2.09 -9.00
C CYS A 127 -5.82 2.45 -9.44
N ASP A 128 -6.05 2.71 -10.73
CA ASP A 128 -7.38 2.96 -11.24
C ASP A 128 -8.27 1.70 -11.14
N HIS A 129 -9.55 1.87 -10.83
CA HIS A 129 -10.45 0.74 -10.63
C HIS A 129 -10.85 0.06 -11.94
N GLU A 130 -10.84 0.78 -13.06
CA GLU A 130 -11.34 0.27 -14.34
C GLU A 130 -10.19 0.00 -15.32
N ASN A 131 -9.24 0.95 -15.38
CA ASN A 131 -8.27 1.05 -16.46
C ASN A 131 -6.83 0.81 -16.01
N ALA A 132 -6.60 0.30 -14.79
CA ALA A 132 -5.26 -0.01 -14.33
C ALA A 132 -4.54 -0.97 -15.31
N PRO A 133 -3.31 -0.66 -15.75
CA PRO A 133 -2.58 -1.47 -16.71
C PRO A 133 -2.23 -2.86 -16.16
N PHE A 134 -2.10 -2.98 -14.83
CA PHE A 134 -1.75 -4.21 -14.15
C PHE A 134 -2.81 -4.58 -13.10
N LYS A 135 -3.74 -5.47 -13.48
CA LYS A 135 -4.83 -5.90 -12.59
C LYS A 135 -4.41 -6.95 -11.57
N ARG A 136 -3.51 -7.87 -11.94
CA ARG A 136 -3.04 -8.98 -11.08
C ARG A 136 -1.89 -8.54 -10.16
N VAL A 137 -2.07 -7.45 -9.43
CA VAL A 137 -1.04 -6.82 -8.59
C VAL A 137 -1.63 -6.39 -7.25
N LEU A 138 -0.86 -6.56 -6.18
CA LEU A 138 -1.14 -5.99 -4.85
C LEU A 138 -0.19 -4.82 -4.58
N TYR A 139 -0.72 -3.61 -4.48
CA TYR A 139 0.00 -2.46 -3.95
C TYR A 139 -0.18 -2.39 -2.44
N VAL A 140 0.91 -2.61 -1.71
CA VAL A 140 1.01 -2.39 -0.27
C VAL A 140 1.72 -1.07 -0.06
N MET A 141 1.02 -0.09 0.48
CA MET A 141 1.56 1.25 0.74
C MET A 141 1.65 1.47 2.25
N THR A 142 2.69 2.13 2.75
CA THR A 142 2.75 2.54 4.16
C THR A 142 2.64 4.06 4.26
N ALA A 143 1.95 4.56 5.27
CA ALA A 143 1.85 5.99 5.55
C ALA A 143 1.96 6.28 7.05
N PHE A 144 2.87 7.18 7.41
CA PHE A 144 3.06 7.58 8.81
C PHE A 144 1.96 8.56 9.22
N VAL A 145 1.24 8.31 10.31
CA VAL A 145 0.28 9.27 10.86
C VAL A 145 0.85 9.91 12.14
N GLU A 146 0.61 11.21 12.33
CA GLU A 146 1.18 11.96 13.46
C GLU A 146 0.60 11.54 14.81
N GLU A 147 -0.61 10.97 14.81
CA GLU A 147 -1.28 10.45 15.98
C GLU A 147 -0.43 9.39 16.69
N GLU A 148 -0.08 9.64 17.96
CA GLU A 148 0.77 8.74 18.75
C GLU A 148 0.16 7.33 18.87
N THR A 149 -1.16 7.27 18.99
CA THR A 149 -1.97 6.05 19.01
C THR A 149 -3.03 6.12 17.91
N ILE A 150 -3.04 5.14 17.03
CA ILE A 150 -4.05 5.04 15.98
C ILE A 150 -5.39 4.65 16.62
N PRO A 151 -6.52 5.29 16.22
CA PRO A 151 -7.82 4.95 16.78
C PRO A 151 -8.15 3.46 16.62
N PRO A 152 -8.71 2.82 17.65
CA PRO A 152 -9.01 1.39 17.61
C PRO A 152 -10.17 1.07 16.66
N GLU A 153 -11.04 2.03 16.35
CA GLU A 153 -12.19 1.82 15.47
C GLU A 153 -11.80 1.83 13.98
N PRO A 154 -11.97 0.71 13.24
CA PRO A 154 -11.56 0.64 11.85
C PRO A 154 -12.25 1.62 10.90
N ARG A 155 -13.48 2.04 11.25
CA ARG A 155 -14.25 3.05 10.51
C ARG A 155 -13.63 4.45 10.51
N GLN A 156 -12.54 4.66 11.25
CA GLN A 156 -11.83 5.94 11.30
C GLN A 156 -10.51 5.90 10.51
N TRP A 157 -10.03 4.73 10.11
CA TRP A 157 -8.72 4.58 9.49
C TRP A 157 -8.67 5.21 8.09
N ASP A 158 -9.73 5.05 7.30
CA ASP A 158 -9.90 5.69 5.99
C ASP A 158 -9.88 7.22 6.10
N LYS A 159 -10.63 7.77 7.06
CA LYS A 159 -10.66 9.21 7.33
C LYS A 159 -9.30 9.72 7.79
N LEU A 160 -8.61 8.93 8.62
CA LEU A 160 -7.30 9.27 9.13
C LEU A 160 -6.24 9.30 8.02
N ALA A 161 -6.17 8.23 7.21
CA ALA A 161 -5.29 8.17 6.05
C ALA A 161 -5.58 9.30 5.04
N SER A 162 -6.86 9.55 4.75
CA SER A 162 -7.28 10.63 3.85
C SER A 162 -6.87 12.00 4.37
N LYS A 163 -7.10 12.28 5.66
CA LYS A 163 -6.69 13.54 6.29
C LYS A 163 -5.17 13.71 6.23
N HIS A 164 -4.41 12.65 6.54
CA HIS A 164 -2.96 12.68 6.52
C HIS A 164 -2.40 12.96 5.11
N LEU A 165 -2.84 12.20 4.10
CA LEU A 165 -2.37 12.39 2.72
C LEU A 165 -2.75 13.76 2.15
N LYS A 166 -3.93 14.31 2.52
CA LYS A 166 -4.29 15.70 2.17
C LYS A 166 -3.32 16.71 2.76
N ALA A 167 -2.88 16.49 4.00
CA ALA A 167 -1.91 17.38 4.64
C ALA A 167 -0.52 17.24 4.01
N ALA A 168 -0.09 16.02 3.68
CA ALA A 168 1.18 15.75 3.00
C ALA A 168 1.27 16.41 1.61
N TRP A 169 0.15 16.49 0.89
CA TRP A 169 0.07 17.08 -0.44
C TRP A 169 -0.67 18.42 -0.49
N ARG A 170 -0.66 19.18 0.62
CA ARG A 170 -1.43 20.43 0.78
C ARG A 170 -1.08 21.53 -0.21
N ASP A 171 0.15 21.51 -0.74
CA ASP A 171 0.66 22.52 -1.66
C ASP A 171 0.28 22.21 -3.14
N SER A 172 -0.48 21.15 -3.36
CA SER A 172 -0.97 20.70 -4.67
C SER A 172 -2.45 21.01 -4.89
N GLY A 173 -2.95 20.83 -6.12
CA GLY A 173 -4.35 21.11 -6.47
C GLY A 173 -5.34 20.21 -5.73
N GLU A 174 -6.30 20.79 -5.01
CA GLU A 174 -7.25 20.07 -4.14
C GLU A 174 -8.02 18.95 -4.87
N ASP A 175 -8.53 19.24 -6.07
CA ASP A 175 -9.28 18.25 -6.87
C ASP A 175 -8.41 17.06 -7.30
N GLN A 176 -7.14 17.32 -7.64
CA GLN A 176 -6.21 16.27 -8.04
C GLN A 176 -5.84 15.39 -6.84
N VAL A 177 -5.59 16.01 -5.69
CA VAL A 177 -5.30 15.32 -4.42
C VAL A 177 -6.49 14.45 -4.01
N ALA A 178 -7.71 15.01 -4.05
CA ALA A 178 -8.93 14.26 -3.74
C ALA A 178 -9.14 13.07 -4.68
N SER A 179 -8.90 13.26 -5.98
CA SER A 179 -9.01 12.19 -6.99
C SER A 179 -8.03 11.04 -6.71
N LEU A 180 -6.78 11.34 -6.35
CA LEU A 180 -5.78 10.32 -6.01
C LEU A 180 -6.15 9.58 -4.71
N ILE A 181 -6.48 10.33 -3.65
CA ILE A 181 -6.85 9.75 -2.35
C ILE A 181 -8.02 8.78 -2.48
N SER A 182 -9.04 9.12 -3.27
CA SER A 182 -10.21 8.25 -3.48
C SER A 182 -9.87 6.85 -4.02
N ARG A 183 -8.74 6.72 -4.74
CA ARG A 183 -8.23 5.45 -5.27
C ARG A 183 -7.36 4.70 -4.26
N LEU A 184 -6.56 5.42 -3.48
CA LEU A 184 -5.58 4.82 -2.57
C LEU A 184 -6.19 4.41 -1.22
N THR A 185 -7.15 5.16 -0.69
CA THR A 185 -7.73 4.92 0.65
C THR A 185 -8.95 4.01 0.64
N VAL A 186 -9.15 3.20 -0.42
CA VAL A 186 -10.27 2.25 -0.51
C VAL A 186 -10.16 1.17 0.56
N ASN A 187 -8.93 0.71 0.84
CA ASN A 187 -8.65 -0.24 1.90
C ASN A 187 -7.53 0.33 2.77
N VAL A 188 -7.85 0.63 4.02
CA VAL A 188 -6.88 1.10 5.00
C VAL A 188 -6.87 0.13 6.16
N ALA A 189 -5.67 -0.21 6.65
CA ALA A 189 -5.49 -1.00 7.85
C ALA A 189 -4.49 -0.32 8.78
N ALA A 190 -4.73 -0.42 10.08
CA ALA A 190 -3.82 0.09 11.09
C ALA A 190 -2.82 -0.97 11.54
N VAL A 191 -1.59 -0.53 11.81
CA VAL A 191 -0.59 -1.34 12.53
C VAL A 191 -0.36 -0.72 13.91
N VAL A 192 -0.64 -1.50 14.94
CA VAL A 192 -0.58 -1.08 16.35
C VAL A 192 0.64 -1.70 17.04
N SER A 193 1.02 -1.18 18.20
CA SER A 193 2.09 -1.79 19.01
C SER A 193 1.60 -3.13 19.57
N GLU A 194 2.49 -4.12 19.55
CA GLU A 194 2.30 -5.34 20.35
C GLU A 194 2.42 -4.92 21.83
N GLU A 195 1.41 -5.22 22.65
CA GLU A 195 1.48 -5.03 24.11
C GLU A 195 2.32 -6.14 24.78
#